data_AF-A0A2V5XRI0-F1
#
_entry.id   AF-A0A2V5XRI0-F1
#
_cell.length_a   1.000
_cell.length_b   1.000
_cell.length_c   1.000
_cell.angle_alpha   90.00
_cell.angle_beta   90.00
_cell.angle_gamma   90.00
#
_symmetry.space_group_name_H-M   'P 1'
#
loop_
_entity.id
_entity.type
_entity.pdbx_description
1 polymer ?
#
loop_
_entity_poly.entity_id
_entity_poly.type
_entity_poly.pdbx_seq_one_letter_code
_entity_poly.pdbx_strand_id
1 'polypeptide(L)'
;MAREFKPVRFFVMVGVAAFIVCGVTVFYTHRAAHGRTAEERAAYEIGEKAAEQAPRDAKLPTDAELNMTAQKYFEQQGSGEQLPNSSGAGGPQAWKEAFEKGYTEGFKKTHPQ
;
A
#
# COMPACT_ATOMS: atom_id res chain seq x y z
N MET A 1 -35.09 -16.22 35.60
CA MET A 1 -34.51 -14.88 35.34
C MET A 1 -34.70 -14.56 33.86
N ALA A 2 -35.84 -13.95 33.51
CA ALA A 2 -36.07 -13.50 32.13
C ALA A 2 -35.26 -12.22 31.91
N ARG A 3 -34.14 -12.33 31.18
CA ARG A 3 -33.37 -11.16 30.75
C ARG A 3 -34.26 -10.39 29.78
N GLU A 4 -34.69 -9.18 30.17
CA GLU A 4 -35.49 -8.29 29.32
C GLU A 4 -34.79 -8.11 27.97
N PHE A 5 -35.36 -8.71 26.93
CA PHE A 5 -34.88 -8.49 25.57
C PHE A 5 -35.22 -7.05 25.20
N LYS A 6 -34.22 -6.16 25.28
CA LYS A 6 -34.36 -4.74 24.96
C LYS A 6 -33.96 -4.57 23.49
N PRO A 7 -34.92 -4.58 22.54
CA PRO A 7 -34.61 -4.65 21.10
C PRO A 7 -33.72 -3.48 20.66
N VAL A 8 -33.91 -2.29 21.24
CA VAL A 8 -33.06 -1.12 20.97
C VAL A 8 -31.59 -1.39 21.30
N ARG A 9 -31.29 -2.02 22.44
CA ARG A 9 -29.91 -2.35 22.81
C ARG A 9 -29.31 -3.41 21.89
N PHE A 10 -30.14 -4.34 21.43
CA PHE A 10 -29.72 -5.38 20.48
C PHE A 10 -29.36 -4.78 19.11
N PHE A 11 -30.23 -3.91 18.55
CA PHE A 11 -29.93 -3.22 17.30
C PHE A 11 -28.70 -2.32 17.39
N VAL A 12 -28.50 -1.62 18.52
CA VAL A 12 -27.29 -0.82 18.75
C VAL A 12 -26.04 -1.71 18.77
N MET A 13 -26.07 -2.84 19.49
CA MET A 13 -24.94 -3.78 19.52
C MET A 13 -24.63 -4.37 18.14
N VAL A 14 -25.66 -4.76 17.38
CA VAL A 14 -25.49 -5.29 16.01
C VAL A 14 -24.94 -4.22 15.07
N GLY A 15 -25.43 -2.98 15.16
CA GLY A 15 -24.94 -1.86 14.36
C GLY A 15 -23.47 -1.53 14.66
N VAL A 16 -23.08 -1.49 15.93
CA VAL A 16 -21.69 -1.28 16.34
C VAL A 16 -20.80 -2.43 15.85
N ALA A 17 -21.24 -3.68 16.00
CA ALA A 17 -20.49 -4.84 15.51
C ALA A 17 -20.30 -4.79 13.99
N ALA A 18 -21.35 -4.46 13.23
CA ALA A 18 -21.28 -4.31 11.78
C ALA A 18 -20.32 -3.18 11.38
N PHE A 19 -20.36 -2.03 12.06
CA PHE A 19 -19.46 -0.92 11.79
C PHE A 19 -17.99 -1.28 12.06
N ILE A 20 -17.70 -2.00 13.15
CA ILE A 20 -16.35 -2.48 13.46
C ILE A 20 -15.88 -3.46 12.38
N VAL A 21 -16.70 -4.44 11.99
CA VAL A 21 -16.33 -5.43 10.96
C VAL A 21 -16.11 -4.77 9.60
N CYS A 22 -17.00 -3.86 9.17
CA CYS A 22 -16.83 -3.10 7.93
C CYS A 22 -15.61 -2.18 7.96
N GLY A 23 -15.39 -1.47 9.07
CA GLY A 23 -14.23 -0.59 9.23
C GLY A 23 -12.92 -1.37 9.17
N VAL A 24 -12.85 -2.52 9.84
CA VAL A 24 -11.68 -3.40 9.85
C VAL A 24 -11.41 -3.98 8.46
N THR A 25 -12.44 -4.45 7.76
CA THR A 25 -12.28 -5.02 6.39
C THR A 25 -11.84 -3.97 5.37
N VAL A 26 -12.43 -2.76 5.39
CA VAL A 26 -11.99 -1.65 4.55
C VAL A 26 -10.57 -1.22 4.90
N PHE A 27 -10.23 -1.16 6.19
CA PHE A 27 -8.87 -0.84 6.61
C PHE A 27 -7.87 -1.87 6.10
N TYR A 28 -8.14 -3.17 6.23
CA TYR A 28 -7.24 -4.22 5.73
C TYR A 28 -7.14 -4.27 4.20
N THR A 29 -8.22 -3.98 3.47
CA THR A 29 -8.21 -3.94 2.00
C THR A 29 -7.49 -2.70 1.46
N HIS A 30 -7.75 -1.52 2.01
CA HIS A 30 -7.01 -0.30 1.69
C HIS A 30 -5.52 -0.46 2.04
N ARG A 31 -5.26 -1.09 3.19
CA ARG A 31 -3.90 -1.41 3.64
C ARG A 31 -3.19 -2.35 2.65
N ALA A 32 -3.88 -3.30 2.03
CA ALA A 32 -3.32 -4.21 1.02
C ALA A 32 -3.10 -3.55 -0.35
N ALA A 33 -3.88 -2.52 -0.72
CA ALA A 33 -3.72 -1.82 -1.99
C ALA A 33 -2.36 -1.15 -2.13
N HIS A 34 -1.84 -0.61 -1.02
CA HIS A 34 -0.50 -0.02 -0.92
C HIS A 34 0.60 -1.05 -0.63
N GLY A 35 0.28 -2.33 -0.40
CA GLY A 35 1.22 -3.36 0.05
C GLY A 35 0.82 -3.99 1.38
N ARG A 36 0.89 -5.32 1.51
CA ARG A 36 0.53 -6.06 2.75
C ARG A 36 1.46 -5.68 3.90
N THR A 37 2.75 -5.49 3.63
CA THR A 37 3.76 -5.18 4.64
C THR A 37 4.04 -3.68 4.74
N ALA A 38 4.71 -3.23 5.81
CA ALA A 38 5.13 -1.83 5.92
C ALA A 38 6.19 -1.47 4.86
N GLU A 39 7.04 -2.43 4.51
CA GLU A 39 8.07 -2.29 3.48
C GLU A 39 7.46 -2.13 2.08
N GLU A 40 6.45 -2.94 1.74
CA GLU A 40 5.74 -2.79 0.47
C GLU A 40 5.01 -1.43 0.38
N ARG A 41 4.45 -0.91 1.49
CA ARG A 41 3.86 0.44 1.50
C ARG A 41 4.88 1.54 1.29
N ALA A 42 6.03 1.44 1.96
CA ALA A 42 7.11 2.38 1.75
C ALA A 42 7.56 2.34 0.27
N ALA A 43 7.71 1.15 -0.31
CA ALA A 43 8.04 0.98 -1.72
C ALA A 43 7.01 1.64 -2.66
N TYR A 44 5.72 1.39 -2.43
CA TYR A 44 4.63 2.01 -3.19
C TYR A 44 4.66 3.53 -3.09
N GLU A 45 4.81 4.10 -1.89
CA GLU A 45 4.85 5.56 -1.68
C GLU A 45 6.07 6.19 -2.37
N ILE A 46 7.23 5.52 -2.33
CA ILE A 46 8.43 5.99 -3.04
C ILE A 46 8.22 5.93 -4.55
N GLY A 47 7.60 4.86 -5.04
CA GLY A 47 7.20 4.73 -6.44
C GLY A 47 6.28 5.87 -6.88
N GLU A 48 5.21 6.12 -6.13
CA GLU A 48 4.25 7.21 -6.40
C GLU A 48 4.98 8.56 -6.45
N LYS A 49 5.86 8.85 -5.47
CA LYS A 49 6.64 10.09 -5.42
C LYS A 49 7.64 10.21 -6.57
N ALA A 50 8.31 9.13 -6.93
CA ALA A 50 9.24 9.11 -8.06
C ALA A 50 8.51 9.39 -9.39
N ALA A 51 7.27 8.91 -9.53
CA ALA A 51 6.42 9.21 -10.67
C ALA A 51 5.87 10.66 -10.66
N GLU A 52 5.52 11.20 -9.49
CA GLU A 52 5.15 12.61 -9.35
C GLU A 52 6.28 13.57 -9.73
N GLN A 53 7.55 13.16 -9.51
CA GLN A 53 8.75 13.93 -9.88
C GLN A 53 9.15 13.75 -11.34
N ALA A 54 8.54 12.80 -12.07
CA ALA A 54 8.83 12.62 -13.49
C ALA A 54 8.43 13.89 -14.27
N PRO A 55 9.23 14.31 -15.28
CA PRO A 55 8.89 15.45 -16.14
C PRO A 55 7.54 15.25 -16.81
N ARG A 56 6.73 16.31 -16.93
CA ARG A 56 5.39 16.24 -17.56
C ARG A 56 5.33 15.66 -18.97
N ASP A 57 6.45 15.72 -19.70
CA ASP A 57 6.57 15.20 -21.06
C ASP A 57 7.27 13.83 -21.11
N ALA A 58 7.56 13.24 -19.95
CA ALA A 58 8.18 11.93 -19.89
C ALA A 58 7.21 10.87 -20.43
N LYS A 59 7.78 9.85 -21.08
CA LYS A 59 7.04 8.62 -21.39
C LYS A 59 7.10 7.71 -20.16
N LEU A 60 6.04 6.95 -19.92
CA LEU A 60 6.08 5.89 -18.92
C LEU A 60 7.28 4.97 -19.21
N PRO A 61 8.20 4.76 -18.26
CA PRO A 61 9.34 3.86 -18.46
C PRO A 61 8.87 2.45 -18.76
N THR A 62 9.69 1.68 -19.48
CA THR A 62 9.41 0.26 -19.68
C THR A 62 9.55 -0.51 -18.38
N ASP A 63 8.85 -1.65 -18.24
CA ASP A 63 8.90 -2.49 -17.03
C ASP A 63 10.34 -2.84 -16.61
N ALA A 64 11.23 -3.05 -17.59
CA ALA A 64 12.64 -3.33 -17.34
C ALA A 64 13.39 -2.12 -16.74
N GLU A 65 13.16 -0.90 -17.24
CA GLU A 65 13.74 0.34 -16.70
C GLU A 65 13.20 0.62 -15.29
N LEU A 66 11.91 0.35 -15.09
CA LEU A 66 11.23 0.52 -13.81
C LEU A 66 11.75 -0.45 -12.75
N ASN A 67 11.96 -1.72 -13.11
CA ASN A 67 12.58 -2.73 -12.24
C ASN A 67 14.04 -2.38 -11.87
N MET A 68 14.84 -1.88 -12.83
CA MET A 68 16.19 -1.39 -12.53
C MET A 68 16.18 -0.18 -11.60
N THR A 69 15.19 0.70 -11.77
CA THR A 69 15.02 1.89 -10.93
C THR A 69 14.60 1.49 -9.52
N ALA A 70 13.61 0.61 -9.40
CA ALA A 70 13.17 0.01 -8.14
C ALA A 70 14.36 -0.65 -7.41
N GLN A 71 15.18 -1.42 -8.12
CA GLN A 71 16.37 -2.03 -7.53
C GLN A 71 17.36 -1.00 -6.98
N LYS A 72 17.64 0.08 -7.72
CA LYS A 72 18.52 1.16 -7.23
C LYS A 72 17.96 1.81 -5.97
N TYR A 73 16.66 2.07 -5.91
CA TYR A 73 16.01 2.62 -4.72
C TYR A 73 16.06 1.66 -3.54
N PHE A 74 15.84 0.37 -3.77
CA PHE A 74 15.95 -0.67 -2.75
C PHE A 74 17.37 -0.74 -2.15
N GLU A 75 18.39 -0.73 -3.01
CA GLU A 75 19.80 -0.72 -2.59
C GLU A 75 20.18 0.58 -1.86
N GLN A 76 19.65 1.72 -2.28
CA GLN A 76 19.83 3.01 -1.61
C GLN A 76 19.11 3.11 -0.25
N GLN A 77 17.96 2.47 -0.08
CA GLN A 77 17.32 2.35 1.22
C GLN A 77 18.09 1.43 2.17
N GLY A 78 18.66 0.35 1.64
CA GLY A 78 19.47 -0.60 2.42
C GLY A 78 20.77 -0.02 2.99
N SER A 79 21.26 1.11 2.45
CA SER A 79 22.46 1.81 2.95
C SER A 79 22.17 2.92 3.96
N GLY A 80 20.90 3.32 4.15
CA GLY A 80 20.49 4.47 4.97
C GLY A 80 20.15 4.11 6.42
N GLU A 81 19.18 3.23 6.66
CA GLU A 81 18.80 2.79 8.00
C GLU A 81 17.78 1.65 7.86
N GLN A 82 18.19 0.46 8.28
CA GLN A 82 17.34 -0.62 8.79
C GLN A 82 16.03 -0.89 8.03
N LEU A 83 16.10 -1.67 6.94
CA LEU A 83 15.04 -2.66 6.68
C LEU A 83 15.09 -3.64 7.86
N PRO A 84 14.11 -3.62 8.80
CA PRO A 84 14.16 -4.48 9.97
C PRO A 84 13.87 -5.90 9.50
N ASN A 85 14.93 -6.62 9.15
CA ASN A 85 14.93 -8.00 8.69
C ASN A 85 14.03 -8.23 7.46
N SER A 86 14.66 -8.25 6.28
CA SER A 86 14.08 -8.81 5.04
C SER A 86 13.73 -10.31 5.11
N SER A 87 13.56 -10.87 6.32
CA SER A 87 12.95 -12.18 6.58
C SER A 87 11.43 -12.11 6.82
N GLY A 88 10.85 -10.90 6.90
CA GLY A 88 9.41 -10.69 7.01
C GLY A 88 8.67 -10.73 5.67
N ALA A 89 8.34 -11.94 5.19
CA ALA A 89 7.32 -12.23 4.17
C ALA A 89 7.06 -11.12 3.11
N GLY A 90 7.93 -11.02 2.11
CA GLY A 90 7.76 -10.19 0.91
C GLY A 90 9.01 -10.13 0.04
N GLY A 91 10.19 -10.05 0.67
CA GLY A 91 11.49 -10.08 -0.01
C GLY A 91 11.71 -8.94 -1.02
N PRO A 92 12.87 -8.90 -1.69
CA PRO A 92 13.22 -7.85 -2.66
C PRO A 92 12.23 -7.75 -3.82
N GLN A 93 11.55 -8.86 -4.14
CA GLN A 93 10.64 -8.95 -5.26
C GLN A 93 9.29 -8.30 -4.98
N ALA A 94 8.69 -8.50 -3.79
CA ALA A 94 7.44 -7.81 -3.44
C ALA A 94 7.65 -6.30 -3.24
N TRP A 95 8.84 -5.91 -2.76
CA TRP A 95 9.21 -4.49 -2.68
C TRP A 95 9.24 -3.86 -4.09
N LYS A 96 9.90 -4.52 -5.05
CA LYS A 96 9.96 -4.06 -6.45
C LYS A 96 8.57 -3.95 -7.08
N GLU A 97 7.74 -4.97 -6.91
CA GLU A 97 6.39 -4.99 -7.45
C GLU A 97 5.52 -3.87 -6.85
N ALA A 98 5.64 -3.62 -5.54
CA ALA A 98 4.92 -2.54 -4.88
C ALA A 98 5.40 -1.15 -5.36
N PHE A 99 6.71 -0.96 -5.56
CA PHE A 99 7.28 0.24 -6.16
C PHE A 99 6.75 0.47 -7.57
N GLU A 100 6.78 -0.56 -8.43
CA GLU A 100 6.32 -0.46 -9.82
C GLU A 100 4.85 -0.06 -9.91
N LYS A 101 4.02 -0.65 -9.03
CA LYS A 101 2.61 -0.32 -8.92
C LYS A 101 2.40 1.13 -8.48
N GLY A 102 3.10 1.58 -7.44
CA GLY A 102 3.02 2.96 -6.95
C GLY A 102 3.45 3.97 -8.01
N TYR A 103 4.54 3.68 -8.72
CA TYR A 103 5.03 4.52 -9.81
C TYR A 103 4.00 4.62 -10.94
N THR A 104 3.44 3.49 -11.37
CA THR A 104 2.46 3.48 -12.47
C THR A 104 1.19 4.27 -12.10
N GLU A 105 0.69 4.10 -10.88
CA GLU A 105 -0.50 4.82 -10.41
C GLU A 105 -0.22 6.32 -10.24
N GLY A 106 0.92 6.69 -9.64
CA GLY A 106 1.36 8.07 -9.52
C GLY A 106 1.55 8.75 -10.88
N PHE A 107 2.14 8.03 -11.84
CA PHE A 107 2.37 8.55 -13.19
C PHE A 107 1.05 8.84 -13.91
N LYS A 108 0.09 7.91 -13.87
CA LYS A 108 -1.25 8.12 -14.46
C LYS A 108 -1.99 9.31 -13.87
N LYS A 109 -1.78 9.59 -12.58
CA LYS A 109 -2.41 10.69 -11.85
C LYS A 109 -1.81 12.05 -12.26
N THR A 110 -0.50 12.12 -12.50
CA THR A 110 0.20 13.37 -12.84
C THR A 110 0.34 13.63 -14.34
N HIS A 111 0.23 12.57 -15.15
CA HIS A 111 0.37 12.59 -16.61
C HIS A 111 -0.90 12.01 -17.26
N PRO A 112 -2.04 12.72 -17.20
CA PRO A 112 -3.23 12.32 -17.92
C PRO A 112 -2.93 12.33 -19.43
N GLN A 113 -3.24 11.22 -20.12
CA GLN A 113 -3.14 11.13 -21.57
C GLN A 113 -4.16 12.03 -22.28
#